data_AF-A0A936GC15-F1
#
_entry.id   AF-A0A936GC15-F1
#
_cell.length_a   1.000
_cell.length_b   1.000
_cell.length_c   1.000
_cell.angle_alpha   90.00
_cell.angle_beta   90.00
_cell.angle_gamma   90.00
#
_symmetry.space_group_name_H-M   'P 1'
#
loop_
_entity.id
_entity.type
_entity.pdbx_description
1 polymer ?
#
loop_
_entity_poly.entity_id
_entity_poly.type
_entity_poly.pdbx_seq_one_letter_code
_entity_poly.pdbx_strand_id
1 'polypeptide(L)'
;MTDKKITSPTIAWDFGTAYELFISLHVLHEPDYFGIRPSYAAGVRSRIPAAERKLLEEVYPLTGVPLKWLHSLPAPKDAVSALWALKQIPPAERMIKLQRLDEPYLGDNAEELEKHKRFHETLLRIAAEGKWKSDDTDFFLKIFGKKHGGLKKEALERALDWWSKPADLGEGFLSAMQSYYQAFFEEEEKRVGPVLKAGLEKAQALSATMSIEDLFVELSQGIQLGDEFSAPKFIIAPAFWTTPLIFFEKIEKDTILLLFGARPADMSVIPGETVPDALVRSLKALADPTRLKILYYLSNESLTPSEIARKLQLRPPTVTHHLSELRLASLVELSLNQDEKRYSVRKQALESIFGNLEAFLQNNPQK
;
A
#
# COMPACT_ATOMS: atom_id res chain seq x y z
N MET A 1 -0.45 3.86 39.02
CA MET A 1 -1.04 4.53 37.84
C MET A 1 -0.13 5.69 37.49
N THR A 2 0.88 5.42 36.68
CA THR A 2 1.78 6.44 36.16
C THR A 2 1.11 7.05 34.94
N ASP A 3 0.77 8.34 35.04
CA ASP A 3 0.47 9.19 33.89
C ASP A 3 1.63 9.09 32.90
N LYS A 4 1.52 8.21 31.90
CA LYS A 4 2.29 8.36 30.67
C LYS A 4 1.75 9.65 30.04
N LYS A 5 2.48 10.76 30.21
CA LYS A 5 2.36 11.90 29.30
C LYS A 5 2.56 11.34 27.88
N ILE A 6 1.47 11.08 27.18
CA ILE A 6 1.50 10.73 25.77
C ILE A 6 1.95 12.01 25.08
N THR A 7 3.23 12.05 24.75
CA THR A 7 3.76 13.09 23.87
C THR A 7 3.17 12.81 22.50
N SER A 8 2.53 13.82 21.89
CA SER A 8 2.02 13.70 20.53
C SER A 8 3.17 13.26 19.62
N PRO A 9 2.97 12.27 18.74
CA PRO A 9 4.05 11.79 17.89
C PRO A 9 4.65 12.91 17.04
N THR A 10 5.95 12.78 16.76
CA THR A 10 6.67 13.73 15.90
C THR A 10 6.55 13.31 14.43
N ILE A 11 6.53 14.27 13.52
CA ILE A 11 6.47 14.03 12.08
C ILE A 11 7.78 14.47 11.43
N ALA A 12 8.34 13.58 10.62
CA ALA A 12 9.35 13.90 9.62
C ALA A 12 8.79 13.61 8.22
N TRP A 13 9.32 14.30 7.23
CA TRP A 13 8.88 14.18 5.84
C TRP A 13 9.94 13.50 5.00
N ASP A 14 9.53 12.61 4.10
CA ASP A 14 10.39 11.96 3.12
C ASP A 14 9.79 12.11 1.72
N PHE A 15 10.65 12.05 0.70
CA PHE A 15 10.26 12.22 -0.69
C PHE A 15 11.17 11.40 -1.60
N GLY A 16 10.57 10.70 -2.55
CA GLY A 16 11.29 10.01 -3.62
C GLY A 16 10.35 9.27 -4.57
N THR A 17 10.47 9.53 -5.86
CA THR A 17 9.72 8.80 -6.91
C THR A 17 10.15 7.33 -7.00
N ALA A 18 11.29 6.96 -6.41
CA ALA A 18 11.69 5.56 -6.24
C ALA A 18 10.64 4.71 -5.49
N TYR A 19 9.88 5.30 -4.55
CA TYR A 19 8.77 4.58 -3.92
C TYR A 19 7.74 4.14 -4.96
N GLU A 20 7.36 5.05 -5.86
CA GLU A 20 6.38 4.78 -6.89
C GLU A 20 6.85 3.71 -7.89
N LEU A 21 8.15 3.59 -8.19
CA LEU A 21 8.65 2.52 -9.07
C LEU A 21 8.24 1.13 -8.56
N PHE A 22 8.34 0.89 -7.25
CA PHE A 22 7.99 -0.41 -6.68
C PHE A 22 6.50 -0.52 -6.35
N ILE A 23 5.87 0.58 -5.95
CA ILE A 23 4.44 0.62 -5.64
C ILE A 23 3.59 0.46 -6.90
N SER A 24 3.90 1.13 -8.00
CA SER A 24 3.15 0.98 -9.25
C SER A 24 3.25 -0.45 -9.77
N LEU A 25 4.42 -1.09 -9.64
CA LEU A 25 4.59 -2.49 -9.99
C LEU A 25 3.71 -3.41 -9.12
N HIS A 26 3.68 -3.19 -7.81
CA HIS A 26 2.78 -3.90 -6.89
C HIS A 26 1.32 -3.81 -7.32
N VAL A 27 0.88 -2.57 -7.58
CA VAL A 27 -0.49 -2.25 -7.95
C VAL A 27 -0.87 -2.93 -9.28
N LEU A 28 0.06 -3.05 -10.23
CA LEU A 28 -0.14 -3.73 -11.50
C LEU A 28 -0.17 -5.27 -11.38
N HIS A 29 0.40 -5.84 -10.31
CA HIS A 29 0.26 -7.27 -10.00
C HIS A 29 -1.03 -7.59 -9.25
N GLU A 30 -1.58 -6.63 -8.50
CA GLU A 30 -2.83 -6.79 -7.74
C GLU A 30 -3.92 -5.80 -8.19
N PRO A 31 -4.25 -5.71 -9.49
CA PRO A 31 -5.08 -4.62 -10.02
C PRO A 31 -6.48 -4.57 -9.39
N ASP A 32 -7.11 -5.71 -9.13
CA ASP A 32 -8.44 -5.78 -8.53
C ASP A 32 -8.47 -5.16 -7.13
N TYR A 33 -7.43 -5.41 -6.32
CA TYR A 33 -7.33 -4.89 -4.95
C TYR A 33 -7.23 -3.37 -4.92
N PHE A 34 -6.47 -2.80 -5.85
CA PHE A 34 -6.28 -1.34 -5.97
C PHE A 34 -7.37 -0.66 -6.83
N GLY A 35 -8.31 -1.43 -7.39
CA GLY A 35 -9.36 -0.91 -8.26
C GLY A 35 -8.83 -0.40 -9.61
N ILE A 36 -7.75 -1.01 -10.11
CA ILE A 36 -7.23 -0.81 -11.45
C ILE A 36 -7.88 -1.80 -12.40
N ARG A 37 -8.23 -1.36 -13.61
CA ARG A 37 -8.78 -2.26 -14.65
C ARG A 37 -7.77 -3.39 -14.96
N PRO A 38 -8.12 -4.68 -14.78
CA PRO A 38 -7.18 -5.78 -15.02
C PRO A 38 -6.59 -5.81 -16.43
N SER A 39 -7.39 -5.41 -17.44
CA SER A 39 -6.94 -5.29 -18.83
C SER A 39 -5.84 -4.24 -19.02
N TYR A 40 -5.95 -3.09 -18.34
CA TYR A 40 -4.91 -2.07 -18.37
C TYR A 40 -3.62 -2.58 -17.72
N ALA A 41 -3.72 -3.18 -16.53
CA ALA A 41 -2.56 -3.71 -15.84
C ALA A 41 -1.85 -4.82 -16.65
N ALA A 42 -2.63 -5.71 -17.28
CA ALA A 42 -2.10 -6.71 -18.20
C ALA A 42 -1.41 -6.07 -19.43
N GLY A 43 -1.98 -5.00 -19.98
CA GLY A 43 -1.43 -4.26 -21.12
C GLY A 43 -0.16 -3.46 -20.80
N VAL A 44 0.05 -3.06 -19.55
CA VAL A 44 1.34 -2.50 -19.09
C VAL A 44 2.35 -3.63 -18.95
N ARG A 45 2.00 -4.71 -18.23
CA ARG A 45 2.90 -5.85 -18.00
C ARG A 45 3.35 -6.48 -19.31
N SER A 46 2.51 -6.59 -20.33
CA SER A 46 2.87 -7.18 -21.62
C SER A 46 3.97 -6.44 -22.40
N ARG A 47 4.29 -5.20 -22.02
CA ARG A 47 5.41 -4.42 -22.59
C ARG A 47 6.77 -4.85 -22.03
N ILE A 48 6.77 -5.53 -20.88
CA ILE A 48 7.97 -6.08 -20.26
C ILE A 48 8.31 -7.39 -20.99
N PRO A 49 9.60 -7.66 -21.30
CA PRO A 49 9.96 -8.90 -21.96
C PRO A 49 9.55 -10.13 -21.12
N ALA A 50 9.27 -11.25 -21.81
CA ALA A 50 8.52 -12.35 -21.21
C ALA A 50 9.23 -13.02 -20.01
N ALA A 51 10.57 -13.09 -20.03
CA ALA A 51 11.34 -13.69 -18.94
C ALA A 51 11.30 -12.81 -17.67
N GLU A 52 11.53 -11.51 -17.83
CA GLU A 52 11.49 -10.49 -16.79
C GLU A 52 10.09 -10.38 -16.19
N ARG A 53 9.07 -10.32 -17.04
CA ARG A 53 7.66 -10.30 -16.59
C ARG A 53 7.34 -11.52 -15.74
N LYS A 54 7.73 -12.72 -16.19
CA LYS A 54 7.49 -13.97 -15.47
C LYS A 54 8.20 -13.96 -14.11
N LEU A 55 9.45 -13.51 -14.06
CA LEU A 55 10.21 -13.40 -12.82
C LEU A 55 9.52 -12.47 -11.82
N LEU A 56 9.09 -11.28 -12.27
CA LEU A 56 8.37 -10.34 -11.39
C LEU A 56 7.07 -10.97 -10.88
N GLU A 57 6.26 -11.60 -11.73
CA GLU A 57 5.02 -12.28 -11.33
C GLU A 57 5.24 -13.39 -10.29
N GLU A 58 6.36 -14.13 -10.37
CA GLU A 58 6.66 -15.25 -9.48
C GLU A 58 7.27 -14.81 -8.14
N VAL A 59 8.10 -13.77 -8.13
CA VAL A 59 8.86 -13.33 -6.94
C VAL A 59 8.08 -12.31 -6.11
N TYR A 60 7.24 -11.51 -6.76
CA TYR A 60 6.52 -10.41 -6.12
C TYR A 60 5.72 -10.83 -4.87
N PRO A 61 4.97 -11.96 -4.87
CA PRO A 61 4.18 -12.36 -3.70
C PRO A 61 4.99 -12.62 -2.42
N LEU A 62 6.27 -12.96 -2.56
CA LEU A 62 7.17 -13.18 -1.43
C LEU A 62 7.85 -11.88 -0.96
N THR A 63 8.11 -10.95 -1.89
CA THR A 63 9.00 -9.80 -1.67
C THR A 63 8.28 -8.48 -1.41
N GLY A 64 7.08 -8.28 -1.96
CA GLY A 64 6.32 -7.05 -1.78
C GLY A 64 7.09 -5.78 -2.17
N VAL A 65 6.76 -4.65 -1.54
CA VAL A 65 7.46 -3.37 -1.72
C VAL A 65 8.54 -3.23 -0.63
N PRO A 66 9.83 -3.03 -0.99
CA PRO A 66 10.92 -2.96 -0.02
C PRO A 66 11.04 -1.56 0.62
N LEU A 67 10.02 -1.13 1.38
CA LEU A 67 9.92 0.24 1.90
C LEU A 67 11.09 0.62 2.82
N LYS A 68 11.54 -0.28 3.71
CA LYS A 68 12.75 -0.07 4.53
C LYS A 68 14.01 0.20 3.71
N TRP A 69 14.22 -0.50 2.60
CA TRP A 69 15.38 -0.27 1.74
C TRP A 69 15.25 1.08 1.03
N LEU A 70 14.09 1.34 0.41
CA LEU A 70 13.78 2.60 -0.29
C LEU A 70 13.96 3.82 0.60
N HIS A 71 13.50 3.75 1.85
CA HIS A 71 13.64 4.84 2.81
C HIS A 71 15.09 5.21 3.10
N SER A 72 15.97 4.21 3.19
CA SER A 72 17.38 4.45 3.50
C SER A 72 18.21 5.02 2.35
N LEU A 73 17.66 5.04 1.13
CA LEU A 73 18.38 5.59 -0.01
C LEU A 73 18.64 7.09 0.22
N PRO A 74 19.84 7.59 -0.08
CA PRO A 74 20.13 9.02 -0.01
C PRO A 74 19.38 9.78 -1.11
N ALA A 75 19.28 11.10 -0.95
CA ALA A 75 18.83 11.97 -2.04
C ALA A 75 19.94 12.11 -3.12
N PRO A 76 19.59 12.23 -4.42
CA PRO A 76 18.23 12.14 -4.98
C PRO A 76 17.65 10.72 -4.91
N LYS A 77 16.37 10.61 -4.54
CA LYS A 77 15.65 9.34 -4.36
C LYS A 77 14.67 9.10 -5.52
N ASP A 78 15.18 9.20 -6.74
CA ASP A 78 14.43 8.90 -7.97
C ASP A 78 14.62 7.44 -8.43
N ALA A 79 13.84 7.01 -9.41
CA ALA A 79 13.87 5.62 -9.90
C ALA A 79 15.24 5.24 -10.46
N VAL A 80 15.89 6.14 -11.20
CA VAL A 80 17.23 5.90 -11.76
C VAL A 80 18.26 5.71 -10.64
N SER A 81 18.22 6.55 -9.60
CA SER A 81 19.10 6.46 -8.44
C SER A 81 18.87 5.17 -7.65
N ALA A 82 17.61 4.75 -7.49
CA ALA A 82 17.27 3.47 -6.86
C ALA A 82 17.77 2.27 -7.67
N LEU A 83 17.57 2.26 -9.00
CA LEU A 83 18.09 1.21 -9.89
C LEU A 83 19.63 1.17 -9.89
N TRP A 84 20.28 2.33 -9.81
CA TRP A 84 21.72 2.42 -9.68
C TRP A 84 22.20 1.84 -8.33
N ALA A 85 21.56 2.20 -7.22
CA ALA A 85 21.86 1.66 -5.90
C ALA A 85 21.65 0.13 -5.86
N LEU A 86 20.56 -0.36 -6.47
CA LEU A 86 20.27 -1.78 -6.61
C LEU A 86 21.38 -2.53 -7.38
N LYS A 87 21.89 -1.93 -8.45
CA LYS A 87 22.99 -2.47 -9.26
C LYS A 87 24.30 -2.57 -8.47
N GLN A 88 24.56 -1.67 -7.52
CA GLN A 88 25.78 -1.72 -6.70
C GLN A 88 25.81 -2.91 -5.73
N ILE A 89 24.66 -3.50 -5.39
CA ILE A 89 24.61 -4.66 -4.51
C ILE A 89 24.99 -5.91 -5.32
N PRO A 90 25.92 -6.76 -4.84
CA PRO A 90 26.25 -8.02 -5.52
C PRO A 90 25.00 -8.86 -5.80
N PRO A 91 24.88 -9.56 -6.95
CA PRO A 91 23.66 -10.29 -7.31
C PRO A 91 23.15 -11.23 -6.21
N ALA A 92 24.03 -12.03 -5.60
CA ALA A 92 23.65 -12.98 -4.55
C ALA A 92 23.16 -12.32 -3.24
N GLU A 93 23.51 -11.05 -2.99
CA GLU A 93 23.12 -10.32 -1.77
C GLU A 93 21.92 -9.39 -2.01
N ARG A 94 21.57 -9.14 -3.28
CA ARG A 94 20.63 -8.09 -3.69
C ARG A 94 19.27 -8.22 -3.02
N MET A 95 18.67 -9.40 -3.08
CA MET A 95 17.35 -9.62 -2.48
C MET A 95 17.39 -9.65 -0.95
N ILE A 96 18.51 -10.10 -0.36
CA ILE A 96 18.72 -10.08 1.10
C ILE A 96 18.71 -8.64 1.61
N LYS A 97 19.46 -7.75 0.96
CA LYS A 97 19.53 -6.32 1.31
C LYS A 97 18.22 -5.59 1.07
N LEU A 98 17.53 -5.88 -0.03
CA LEU A 98 16.22 -5.27 -0.34
C LEU A 98 15.17 -5.61 0.73
N GLN A 99 15.18 -6.85 1.18
CA GLN A 99 14.25 -7.36 2.20
C GLN A 99 14.76 -7.16 3.63
N ARG A 100 15.94 -6.53 3.81
CA ARG A 100 16.59 -6.29 5.13
C ARG A 100 16.71 -7.56 5.98
N LEU A 101 16.98 -8.69 5.35
CA LEU A 101 17.04 -9.96 6.08
C LEU A 101 18.28 -10.07 6.96
N ASP A 102 19.30 -9.26 6.66
CA ASP A 102 20.55 -9.13 7.40
C ASP A 102 20.46 -8.17 8.60
N GLU A 103 19.30 -7.58 8.84
CA GLU A 103 19.04 -6.69 9.97
C GLU A 103 18.10 -7.35 11.00
N PRO A 104 18.27 -7.04 12.30
CA PRO A 104 17.37 -7.55 13.33
C PRO A 104 15.97 -6.94 13.17
N TYR A 105 14.94 -7.77 13.28
CA TYR A 105 13.57 -7.30 13.32
C TYR A 105 13.28 -6.56 14.63
N LEU A 106 12.61 -5.41 14.53
CA LEU A 106 12.29 -4.52 15.67
C LEU A 106 10.80 -4.63 16.02
N GLY A 107 10.41 -5.79 16.55
CA GLY A 107 9.04 -6.08 17.02
C GLY A 107 8.81 -5.69 18.48
N ASP A 108 7.55 -5.44 18.83
CA ASP A 108 7.16 -5.00 20.19
C ASP A 108 6.80 -6.15 21.14
N ASN A 109 6.43 -7.31 20.60
CA ASN A 109 6.13 -8.52 21.37
C ASN A 109 6.97 -9.72 20.93
N ALA A 110 7.14 -10.67 21.85
CA ALA A 110 8.01 -11.82 21.67
C ALA A 110 7.54 -12.78 20.56
N GLU A 111 6.22 -12.90 20.35
CA GLU A 111 5.66 -13.78 19.32
C GLU A 111 5.96 -13.27 17.91
N GLU A 112 5.77 -11.96 17.67
CA GLU A 112 6.11 -11.33 16.40
C GLU A 112 7.61 -11.34 16.14
N LEU A 113 8.42 -11.11 17.17
CA LEU A 113 9.88 -11.18 17.06
C LEU A 113 10.34 -12.58 16.62
N GLU A 114 9.83 -13.64 17.25
CA GLU A 114 10.17 -15.02 16.90
C GLU A 114 9.67 -15.38 15.50
N LYS A 115 8.46 -14.94 15.13
CA LYS A 115 7.90 -15.15 13.79
C LYS A 115 8.76 -14.49 12.70
N HIS A 116 9.17 -13.24 12.90
CA HIS A 116 10.01 -12.52 11.96
C HIS A 116 11.43 -13.08 11.89
N LYS A 117 12.00 -13.44 13.05
CA LYS A 117 13.29 -14.12 13.11
C LYS A 117 13.28 -15.41 12.28
N ARG A 118 12.26 -16.26 12.49
CA ARG A 118 12.08 -17.48 11.70
C ARG A 118 11.89 -17.19 10.20
N PHE A 119 11.18 -16.11 9.85
CA PHE A 119 11.04 -15.68 8.46
C PHE A 119 12.41 -15.38 7.82
N HIS A 120 13.24 -14.59 8.50
CA HIS A 120 14.58 -14.22 8.03
C HIS A 120 15.49 -15.45 7.94
N GLU A 121 15.56 -16.25 9.00
CA GLU A 121 16.40 -17.45 9.07
C GLU A 121 16.04 -18.46 7.96
N THR A 122 14.75 -18.66 7.68
CA THR A 122 14.33 -19.55 6.60
C THR A 122 14.80 -19.05 5.23
N LEU A 123 14.58 -17.77 4.90
CA LEU A 123 15.01 -17.23 3.60
C LEU A 123 16.53 -17.21 3.44
N LEU A 124 17.27 -16.85 4.50
CA LEU A 124 18.73 -16.90 4.50
C LEU A 124 19.25 -18.32 4.33
N ARG A 125 18.66 -19.31 5.02
CA ARG A 125 19.02 -20.71 4.86
C ARG A 125 18.76 -21.21 3.44
N ILE A 126 17.60 -20.90 2.85
CA ILE A 126 17.28 -21.32 1.48
C ILE A 126 18.29 -20.75 0.47
N ALA A 127 18.64 -19.47 0.60
CA ALA A 127 19.64 -18.84 -0.26
C ALA A 127 21.04 -19.46 -0.09
N ALA A 128 21.44 -19.80 1.14
CA ALA A 128 22.75 -20.39 1.44
C ALA A 128 22.86 -21.87 1.01
N GLU A 129 21.80 -22.66 1.24
CA GLU A 129 21.80 -24.10 0.92
C GLU A 129 21.42 -24.40 -0.53
N GLY A 130 20.84 -23.44 -1.24
CA GLY A 130 20.35 -23.60 -2.61
C GLY A 130 19.15 -24.54 -2.73
N LYS A 131 18.39 -24.73 -1.64
CA LYS A 131 17.23 -25.63 -1.58
C LYS A 131 16.23 -25.24 -0.50
N TRP A 132 14.96 -25.50 -0.76
CA TRP A 132 13.86 -25.36 0.19
C TRP A 132 13.21 -26.73 0.46
N LYS A 133 12.41 -26.81 1.52
CA LYS A 133 11.68 -28.00 1.99
C LYS A 133 10.19 -27.71 2.01
N SER A 134 9.34 -28.74 1.90
CA SER A 134 7.87 -28.54 1.98
C SER A 134 7.43 -27.79 3.24
N ASP A 135 8.11 -27.99 4.37
CA ASP A 135 7.84 -27.28 5.62
C ASP A 135 8.07 -25.76 5.52
N ASP A 136 8.99 -25.30 4.65
CA ASP A 136 9.19 -23.88 4.39
C ASP A 136 7.96 -23.30 3.68
N THR A 137 7.46 -24.01 2.68
CA THR A 137 6.24 -23.65 1.95
C THR A 137 5.05 -23.56 2.89
N ASP A 138 4.85 -24.56 3.74
CA ASP A 138 3.73 -24.56 4.71
C ASP A 138 3.85 -23.44 5.74
N PHE A 139 5.08 -23.05 6.12
CA PHE A 139 5.34 -21.91 6.99
C PHE A 139 4.92 -20.59 6.32
N PHE A 140 5.38 -20.30 5.10
CA PHE A 140 5.02 -19.05 4.41
C PHE A 140 3.53 -19.03 4.00
N LEU A 141 2.92 -20.17 3.66
CA LEU A 141 1.47 -20.25 3.42
C LEU A 141 0.65 -19.82 4.63
N LYS A 142 1.08 -20.16 5.85
CA LYS A 142 0.40 -19.70 7.08
C LYS A 142 0.54 -18.20 7.29
N ILE A 143 1.63 -17.59 6.81
CA ILE A 143 1.89 -16.14 6.90
C ILE A 143 1.08 -15.38 5.86
N PHE A 144 1.13 -15.81 4.60
CA PHE A 144 0.53 -15.10 3.47
C PHE A 144 -0.91 -15.51 3.18
N GLY A 145 -1.34 -16.70 3.59
CA GLY A 145 -2.66 -17.27 3.27
C GLY A 145 -3.86 -16.54 3.87
N LYS A 146 -3.64 -15.60 4.81
CA LYS A 146 -4.70 -14.75 5.38
C LYS A 146 -4.94 -13.44 4.61
N LYS A 147 -4.10 -13.08 3.63
CA LYS A 147 -4.25 -11.84 2.83
C LYS A 147 -5.15 -12.04 1.61
N HIS A 148 -5.72 -10.94 1.10
CA HIS A 148 -6.70 -10.88 0.02
C HIS A 148 -6.34 -11.79 -1.18
N GLY A 149 -7.04 -12.92 -1.32
CA GLY A 149 -6.88 -13.87 -2.43
C GLY A 149 -6.10 -15.15 -2.12
N GLY A 150 -5.36 -15.20 -1.00
CA GLY A 150 -4.61 -16.37 -0.55
C GLY A 150 -3.49 -16.78 -1.51
N LEU A 151 -2.23 -16.67 -1.10
CA LEU A 151 -1.11 -17.15 -1.92
C LEU A 151 -1.23 -18.66 -2.16
N LYS A 152 -1.31 -19.08 -3.42
CA LYS A 152 -1.37 -20.49 -3.79
C LYS A 152 -0.04 -21.17 -3.50
N LYS A 153 -0.09 -22.44 -3.09
CA LYS A 153 1.11 -23.25 -2.78
C LYS A 153 2.10 -23.24 -3.93
N GLU A 154 1.62 -23.46 -5.15
CA GLU A 154 2.48 -23.55 -6.34
C GLU A 154 3.13 -22.20 -6.69
N ALA A 155 2.48 -21.08 -6.38
CA ALA A 155 3.05 -19.75 -6.59
C ALA A 155 4.20 -19.48 -5.61
N LEU A 156 4.01 -19.88 -4.36
CA LEU A 156 5.05 -19.77 -3.34
C LEU A 156 6.25 -20.68 -3.63
N GLU A 157 6.01 -21.92 -4.07
CA GLU A 157 7.10 -22.84 -4.46
C GLU A 157 7.95 -22.26 -5.58
N ARG A 158 7.34 -21.63 -6.60
CA ARG A 158 8.08 -20.92 -7.65
C ARG A 158 8.89 -19.74 -7.11
N ALA A 159 8.36 -19.00 -6.14
CA ALA A 159 9.10 -17.92 -5.48
C ALA A 159 10.32 -18.47 -4.70
N LEU A 160 10.16 -19.59 -4.00
CA LEU A 160 11.25 -20.25 -3.25
C LEU A 160 12.28 -20.90 -4.17
N ASP A 161 11.87 -21.42 -5.33
CA ASP A 161 12.78 -21.88 -6.39
C ASP A 161 13.70 -20.76 -6.86
N TRP A 162 13.16 -19.56 -7.11
CA TRP A 162 13.98 -18.37 -7.37
C TRP A 162 14.87 -18.02 -6.19
N TRP A 163 14.32 -18.02 -4.98
CA TRP A 163 15.06 -17.65 -3.76
C TRP A 163 16.24 -18.58 -3.47
N SER A 164 16.14 -19.85 -3.86
CA SER A 164 17.22 -20.84 -3.78
C SER A 164 18.39 -20.59 -4.75
N LYS A 165 18.26 -19.63 -5.67
CA LYS A 165 19.28 -19.26 -6.64
C LYS A 165 19.59 -17.77 -6.52
N PRO A 166 20.20 -17.33 -5.41
CA PRO A 166 20.26 -15.92 -5.05
C PRO A 166 20.98 -15.06 -6.10
N ALA A 167 22.03 -15.55 -6.75
CA ALA A 167 22.73 -14.82 -7.80
C ALA A 167 21.86 -14.62 -9.05
N ASP A 168 21.23 -15.69 -9.54
CA ASP A 168 20.34 -15.65 -10.71
C ASP A 168 19.12 -14.78 -10.46
N LEU A 169 18.51 -14.92 -9.28
CA LEU A 169 17.39 -14.08 -8.85
C LEU A 169 17.81 -12.62 -8.77
N GLY A 170 18.93 -12.31 -8.14
CA GLY A 170 19.40 -10.93 -8.03
C GLY A 170 19.63 -10.29 -9.40
N GLU A 171 20.29 -11.00 -10.32
CA GLU A 171 20.55 -10.48 -11.67
C GLU A 171 19.27 -10.32 -12.48
N GLY A 172 18.41 -11.35 -12.46
CA GLY A 172 17.12 -11.31 -13.14
C GLY A 172 16.19 -10.23 -12.60
N PHE A 173 16.16 -10.01 -11.28
CA PHE A 173 15.34 -8.96 -10.66
C PHE A 173 15.81 -7.57 -11.08
N LEU A 174 17.12 -7.30 -11.11
CA LEU A 174 17.65 -6.03 -11.60
C LEU A 174 17.27 -5.80 -13.07
N SER A 175 17.48 -6.81 -13.94
CA SER A 175 17.10 -6.74 -15.36
C SER A 175 15.59 -6.46 -15.52
N ALA A 176 14.77 -7.13 -14.71
CA ALA A 176 13.32 -6.99 -14.77
C ALA A 176 12.83 -5.61 -14.29
N MET A 177 13.41 -5.07 -13.22
CA MET A 177 13.11 -3.72 -12.75
C MET A 177 13.55 -2.65 -13.75
N GLN A 178 14.70 -2.82 -14.41
CA GLN A 178 15.16 -1.95 -15.49
C GLN A 178 14.22 -2.01 -16.71
N SER A 179 13.79 -3.22 -17.09
CA SER A 179 12.83 -3.41 -18.18
C SER A 179 11.47 -2.79 -17.86
N TYR A 180 10.99 -2.94 -16.62
CA TYR A 180 9.77 -2.27 -16.16
C TYR A 180 9.88 -0.75 -16.20
N TYR A 181 11.03 -0.21 -15.76
CA TYR A 181 11.31 1.21 -15.82
C TYR A 181 11.22 1.74 -17.25
N GLN A 182 11.92 1.11 -18.19
CA GLN A 182 11.93 1.53 -19.59
C GLN A 182 10.57 1.34 -20.28
N ALA A 183 9.85 0.27 -19.98
CA ALA A 183 8.59 -0.06 -20.65
C ALA A 183 7.40 0.81 -20.19
N PHE A 184 7.50 1.44 -19.02
CA PHE A 184 6.38 2.12 -18.38
C PHE A 184 6.81 3.25 -17.45
N PHE A 185 7.68 2.96 -16.48
CA PHE A 185 7.84 3.87 -15.33
C PHE A 185 8.59 5.17 -15.66
N GLU A 186 9.45 5.21 -16.67
CA GLU A 186 10.19 6.43 -17.03
C GLU A 186 9.26 7.60 -17.40
N GLU A 187 8.25 7.36 -18.23
CA GLU A 187 7.25 8.38 -18.58
C GLU A 187 6.27 8.62 -17.43
N GLU A 188 5.96 7.57 -16.68
CA GLU A 188 5.08 7.66 -15.53
C GLU A 188 5.70 8.52 -14.40
N GLU A 189 6.99 8.39 -14.15
CA GLU A 189 7.74 9.16 -13.15
C GLU A 189 7.64 10.66 -13.44
N LYS A 190 7.76 11.07 -14.70
CA LYS A 190 7.57 12.46 -15.14
C LYS A 190 6.14 12.95 -14.88
N ARG A 191 5.15 12.08 -15.05
CA ARG A 191 3.73 12.38 -14.82
C ARG A 191 3.39 12.53 -13.34
N VAL A 192 3.89 11.62 -12.50
CA VAL A 192 3.53 11.58 -11.07
C VAL A 192 4.43 12.45 -10.20
N GLY A 193 5.68 12.70 -10.59
CA GLY A 193 6.64 13.48 -9.81
C GLY A 193 6.11 14.85 -9.34
N PRO A 194 5.56 15.69 -10.23
CA PRO A 194 4.95 16.97 -9.85
C PRO A 194 3.75 16.80 -8.91
N VAL A 195 2.94 15.76 -9.11
CA VAL A 195 1.76 15.46 -8.29
C VAL A 195 2.17 15.06 -6.88
N LEU A 196 3.17 14.19 -6.74
CA LEU A 196 3.71 13.79 -5.44
C LEU A 196 4.29 14.98 -4.68
N LYS A 197 5.02 15.86 -5.37
CA LYS A 197 5.61 17.05 -4.77
C LYS A 197 4.51 18.00 -4.25
N ALA A 198 3.50 18.28 -5.07
CA ALA A 198 2.35 19.10 -4.65
C ALA A 198 1.56 18.45 -3.49
N GLY A 199 1.40 17.12 -3.52
CA GLY A 199 0.79 16.36 -2.44
C GLY A 199 1.55 16.46 -1.11
N LEU A 200 2.88 16.38 -1.16
CA LEU A 200 3.75 16.57 0.00
C LEU A 200 3.65 17.99 0.56
N GLU A 201 3.74 19.01 -0.30
CA GLU A 201 3.60 20.42 0.09
C GLU A 201 2.23 20.69 0.74
N LYS A 202 1.16 20.11 0.19
CA LYS A 202 -0.18 20.18 0.78
C LYS A 202 -0.22 19.51 2.16
N ALA A 203 0.33 18.31 2.30
CA ALA A 203 0.37 17.59 3.58
C ALA A 203 1.16 18.36 4.65
N GLN A 204 2.28 18.96 4.27
CA GLN A 204 3.07 19.84 5.13
C GLN A 204 2.27 21.07 5.58
N ALA A 205 1.55 21.73 4.66
CA ALA A 205 0.69 22.86 4.99
C ALA A 205 -0.45 22.47 5.97
N LEU A 206 -1.10 21.32 5.74
CA LEU A 206 -2.14 20.81 6.64
C LEU A 206 -1.58 20.53 8.04
N SER A 207 -0.38 19.96 8.13
CA SER A 207 0.27 19.65 9.41
C SER A 207 0.56 20.87 10.28
N ALA A 208 0.62 22.07 9.70
CA ALA A 208 0.77 23.33 10.44
C ALA A 208 -0.53 23.79 11.13
N THR A 209 -1.68 23.24 10.72
CA THR A 209 -3.02 23.66 11.16
C THR A 209 -3.83 22.55 11.84
N MET A 210 -3.50 21.29 11.60
CA MET A 210 -4.22 20.13 12.11
C MET A 210 -3.48 19.47 13.28
N SER A 211 -4.23 18.79 14.16
CA SER A 211 -3.65 17.80 15.07
C SER A 211 -3.06 16.64 14.27
N ILE A 212 -2.18 15.84 14.87
CA ILE A 212 -1.62 14.66 14.18
C ILE A 212 -2.69 13.60 13.93
N GLU A 213 -3.66 13.47 14.83
CA GLU A 213 -4.80 12.57 14.69
C GLU A 213 -5.67 12.96 13.50
N ASP A 214 -6.02 14.25 13.37
CA ASP A 214 -6.81 14.77 12.25
C ASP A 214 -6.03 14.70 10.93
N LEU A 215 -4.73 15.03 10.96
CA LEU A 215 -3.86 14.92 9.79
C LEU A 215 -3.78 13.47 9.32
N PHE A 216 -3.66 12.50 10.23
CA PHE A 216 -3.61 11.09 9.87
C PHE A 216 -4.94 10.63 9.24
N VAL A 217 -6.08 11.04 9.77
CA VAL A 217 -7.40 10.75 9.18
C VAL A 217 -7.51 11.35 7.78
N GLU A 218 -7.05 12.59 7.59
CA GLU A 218 -7.12 13.29 6.31
C GLU A 218 -6.21 12.63 5.27
N LEU A 219 -4.92 12.41 5.59
CA LEU A 219 -3.95 11.79 4.68
C LEU A 219 -4.29 10.33 4.35
N SER A 220 -4.83 9.59 5.32
CA SER A 220 -5.28 8.22 5.09
C SER A 220 -6.65 8.14 4.41
N GLN A 221 -7.36 9.27 4.29
CA GLN A 221 -8.72 9.35 3.79
C GLN A 221 -9.74 8.51 4.59
N GLY A 222 -9.59 8.44 5.92
CA GLY A 222 -10.57 7.82 6.82
C GLY A 222 -10.08 6.62 7.62
N ILE A 223 -8.81 6.53 7.98
CA ILE A 223 -8.36 5.66 9.08
C ILE A 223 -8.03 6.56 10.27
N GLN A 224 -8.60 6.27 11.42
CA GLN A 224 -8.23 6.92 12.68
C GLN A 224 -6.93 6.32 13.21
N LEU A 225 -6.10 7.17 13.82
CA LEU A 225 -4.86 6.74 14.43
C LEU A 225 -5.17 5.81 15.63
N GLY A 226 -4.94 4.51 15.45
CA GLY A 226 -5.16 3.47 16.45
C GLY A 226 -3.85 2.87 17.01
N ASP A 227 -3.98 1.87 17.88
CA ASP A 227 -2.86 1.20 18.52
C ASP A 227 -1.89 0.55 17.51
N GLU A 228 -2.39 0.08 16.37
CA GLU A 228 -1.60 -0.48 15.28
C GLU A 228 -0.68 0.54 14.59
N PHE A 229 -0.94 1.83 14.81
CA PHE A 229 -0.12 2.95 14.36
C PHE A 229 0.57 3.66 15.54
N SER A 230 0.60 3.06 16.73
CA SER A 230 1.21 3.69 17.91
C SER A 230 2.73 3.73 17.79
N ALA A 231 3.26 4.90 17.42
CA ALA A 231 4.70 5.16 17.35
C ALA A 231 5.01 6.59 17.79
N PRO A 232 6.13 6.83 18.52
CA PRO A 232 6.60 8.17 18.85
C PRO A 232 6.97 9.04 17.65
N LYS A 233 7.30 8.43 16.50
CA LYS A 233 7.73 9.14 15.30
C LYS A 233 7.08 8.57 14.04
N PHE A 234 6.63 9.47 13.18
CA PHE A 234 6.20 9.16 11.82
C PHE A 234 7.17 9.76 10.81
N ILE A 235 7.49 8.98 9.78
CA ILE A 235 8.08 9.48 8.54
C ILE A 235 7.00 9.39 7.49
N ILE A 236 6.60 10.52 6.91
CA ILE A 236 5.47 10.60 5.99
C ILE A 236 5.97 10.94 4.59
N ALA A 237 5.55 10.16 3.59
CA ALA A 237 5.86 10.37 2.18
C ALA A 237 4.59 10.24 1.31
N PRO A 238 4.52 10.97 0.17
CA PRO A 238 3.41 10.83 -0.76
C PRO A 238 3.53 9.55 -1.60
N ALA A 239 2.39 8.96 -1.96
CA ALA A 239 2.28 7.87 -2.93
C ALA A 239 1.10 8.10 -3.90
N PHE A 240 1.26 7.81 -5.17
CA PHE A 240 0.27 8.10 -6.21
C PHE A 240 -0.61 6.88 -6.51
N TRP A 241 0.03 5.75 -6.84
CA TRP A 241 -0.64 4.54 -7.33
C TRP A 241 -1.51 3.84 -6.29
N THR A 242 -1.21 4.00 -5.00
CA THR A 242 -1.98 3.39 -3.90
C THR A 242 -3.23 4.16 -3.51
N THR A 243 -3.42 5.41 -3.98
CA THR A 243 -4.55 6.25 -3.57
C THR A 243 -5.90 5.56 -3.81
N PRO A 244 -6.79 5.45 -2.79
CA PRO A 244 -6.78 6.17 -1.50
C PRO A 244 -6.20 5.38 -0.31
N LEU A 245 -5.59 4.22 -0.56
CA LEU A 245 -4.98 3.40 0.48
C LEU A 245 -3.67 4.00 0.98
N ILE A 246 -3.32 3.68 2.22
CA ILE A 246 -2.02 3.97 2.81
C ILE A 246 -1.14 2.73 2.80
N PHE A 247 0.16 2.94 2.64
CA PHE A 247 1.17 1.93 2.89
C PHE A 247 1.90 2.32 4.17
N PHE A 248 2.23 1.35 5.01
CA PHE A 248 3.02 1.64 6.20
C PHE A 248 3.94 0.47 6.53
N GLU A 249 5.09 0.81 7.10
CA GLU A 249 6.01 -0.17 7.64
C GLU A 249 6.69 0.40 8.89
N LYS A 250 6.84 -0.44 9.91
CA LYS A 250 7.66 -0.12 11.06
C LYS A 250 9.14 -0.26 10.67
N ILE A 251 9.82 0.87 10.50
CA ILE A 251 11.21 0.91 10.02
C ILE A 251 12.22 0.92 11.17
N GLU A 252 11.82 1.39 12.35
CA GLU A 252 12.59 1.33 13.60
C GLU A 252 11.64 1.05 14.78
N LYS A 253 12.17 0.76 15.96
CA LYS A 253 11.37 0.44 17.17
C LYS A 253 10.32 1.51 17.50
N ASP A 254 10.63 2.78 17.27
CA ASP A 254 9.77 3.90 17.62
C ASP A 254 9.35 4.74 16.39
N THR A 255 9.57 4.21 15.17
CA THR A 255 9.36 4.95 13.92
C THR A 255 8.53 4.15 12.92
N ILE A 256 7.40 4.71 12.50
CA ILE A 256 6.58 4.21 11.39
C ILE A 256 6.83 5.06 10.14
N LEU A 257 7.14 4.41 9.03
CA LEU A 257 7.06 5.02 7.70
C LEU A 257 5.62 4.87 7.19
N LEU A 258 5.01 5.98 6.78
CA LEU A 258 3.67 6.06 6.24
C LEU A 258 3.71 6.70 4.85
N LEU A 259 3.17 6.00 3.86
CA LEU A 259 2.96 6.50 2.52
C LEU A 259 1.47 6.75 2.30
N PHE A 260 1.11 8.01 2.05
CA PHE A 260 -0.29 8.44 1.92
C PHE A 260 -0.70 8.65 0.46
N GLY A 261 -1.97 8.43 0.15
CA GLY A 261 -2.52 8.62 -1.19
C GLY A 261 -2.58 10.09 -1.60
N ALA A 262 -1.65 10.52 -2.45
CA ALA A 262 -1.47 11.89 -2.91
C ALA A 262 -2.15 12.19 -4.27
N ARG A 263 -2.75 11.20 -4.94
CA ARG A 263 -3.42 11.44 -6.23
C ARG A 263 -4.64 12.36 -6.03
N PRO A 264 -4.73 13.48 -6.78
CA PRO A 264 -5.90 14.37 -6.75
C PRO A 264 -7.20 13.64 -7.11
N ALA A 265 -8.32 14.06 -6.51
CA ALA A 265 -9.62 13.43 -6.72
C ALA A 265 -10.17 13.61 -8.15
N ASP A 266 -9.67 14.62 -8.86
CA ASP A 266 -9.98 14.97 -10.25
C ASP A 266 -9.01 14.33 -11.26
N MET A 267 -8.10 13.46 -10.81
CA MET A 267 -7.10 12.82 -11.66
C MET A 267 -7.31 11.30 -11.74
N SER A 268 -7.19 10.74 -12.95
CA SER A 268 -7.13 9.29 -13.13
C SER A 268 -5.74 8.73 -12.86
N VAL A 269 -5.73 7.51 -12.30
CA VAL A 269 -4.53 6.68 -12.18
C VAL A 269 -4.01 6.24 -13.55
N ILE A 270 -4.90 6.01 -14.51
CA ILE A 270 -4.55 5.56 -15.85
C ILE A 270 -4.19 6.79 -16.70
N PRO A 271 -2.97 6.86 -17.27
CA PRO A 271 -2.59 7.95 -18.16
C PRO A 271 -3.55 8.07 -19.35
N GLY A 272 -3.97 9.31 -19.65
CA GLY A 272 -4.86 9.62 -20.77
C GLY A 272 -6.35 9.36 -20.50
N GLU A 273 -6.72 8.79 -19.35
CA GLU A 273 -8.12 8.67 -18.95
C GLU A 273 -8.65 10.03 -18.45
N THR A 274 -9.84 10.40 -18.93
CA THR A 274 -10.43 11.71 -18.61
C THR A 274 -11.34 11.64 -17.38
N VAL A 275 -11.91 10.48 -17.11
CA VAL A 275 -12.83 10.29 -15.98
C VAL A 275 -12.04 9.94 -14.71
N PRO A 276 -12.14 10.75 -13.63
CA PRO A 276 -11.40 10.47 -12.40
C PRO A 276 -11.86 9.18 -11.71
N ASP A 277 -10.91 8.35 -11.27
CA ASP A 277 -11.21 7.07 -10.61
C ASP A 277 -11.98 7.25 -9.29
N ALA A 278 -11.67 8.33 -8.55
CA ALA A 278 -12.36 8.64 -7.29
C ALA A 278 -13.85 8.90 -7.54
N LEU A 279 -14.19 9.67 -8.57
CA LEU A 279 -15.59 9.97 -8.94
C LEU A 279 -16.37 8.70 -9.27
N VAL A 280 -15.82 7.86 -10.17
CA VAL A 280 -16.48 6.60 -10.55
C VAL A 280 -16.66 5.67 -9.35
N ARG A 281 -15.64 5.57 -8.50
CA ARG A 281 -15.66 4.73 -7.30
C ARG A 281 -16.72 5.19 -6.30
N SER A 282 -16.81 6.48 -6.03
CA SER A 282 -17.83 7.06 -5.16
C SER A 282 -19.25 6.83 -5.70
N LEU A 283 -19.48 7.07 -6.99
CA LEU A 283 -20.80 6.85 -7.61
C LEU A 283 -21.21 5.36 -7.57
N LYS A 284 -20.28 4.44 -7.86
CA LYS A 284 -20.52 2.99 -7.73
C LYS A 284 -20.83 2.60 -6.28
N ALA A 285 -20.10 3.15 -5.32
CA ALA A 285 -20.34 2.89 -3.90
C ALA A 285 -21.72 3.39 -3.44
N LEU A 286 -22.19 4.53 -3.96
CA LEU A 286 -23.51 5.08 -3.64
C LEU A 286 -24.66 4.38 -4.38
N ALA A 287 -24.42 3.81 -5.57
CA ALA A 287 -25.41 3.10 -6.38
C ALA A 287 -25.76 1.70 -5.85
N ASP A 288 -25.95 1.54 -4.54
CA ASP A 288 -26.38 0.29 -3.90
C ASP A 288 -27.28 0.58 -2.68
N PRO A 289 -28.48 -0.03 -2.62
CA PRO A 289 -29.45 0.27 -1.57
C PRO A 289 -28.98 -0.17 -0.18
N THR A 290 -28.15 -1.21 -0.08
CA THR A 290 -27.62 -1.68 1.20
C THR A 290 -26.56 -0.71 1.73
N ARG A 291 -25.64 -0.26 0.87
CA ARG A 291 -24.63 0.76 1.22
C ARG A 291 -25.27 2.07 1.65
N LEU A 292 -26.33 2.52 0.98
CA LEU A 292 -27.08 3.70 1.40
C LEU A 292 -27.72 3.53 2.79
N LYS A 293 -28.28 2.35 3.09
CA LYS A 293 -28.79 2.05 4.44
C LYS A 293 -27.67 2.03 5.49
N ILE A 294 -26.50 1.47 5.16
CA ILE A 294 -25.34 1.48 6.05
C ILE A 294 -24.94 2.93 6.36
N LEU A 295 -24.78 3.78 5.33
CA LEU A 295 -24.47 5.20 5.50
C LEU A 295 -25.53 5.92 6.33
N TYR A 296 -26.82 5.62 6.13
CA TYR A 296 -27.91 6.17 6.94
C TYR A 296 -27.73 5.86 8.44
N TYR A 297 -27.45 4.61 8.81
CA TYR A 297 -27.20 4.27 10.22
C TYR A 297 -25.93 4.93 10.76
N LEU A 298 -24.84 4.87 9.99
CA LEU A 298 -23.55 5.44 10.37
C LEU A 298 -23.54 6.98 10.45
N SER A 299 -24.52 7.66 9.85
CA SER A 299 -24.67 9.12 9.94
C SER A 299 -25.17 9.59 11.31
N ASN A 300 -25.77 8.68 12.09
CA ASN A 300 -26.36 8.93 13.41
C ASN A 300 -25.46 8.45 14.56
N GLU A 301 -24.79 7.30 14.39
CA GLU A 301 -23.96 6.69 15.42
C GLU A 301 -22.79 5.92 14.79
N SER A 302 -21.68 5.79 15.53
CA SER A 302 -20.61 4.89 15.13
C SER A 302 -21.04 3.45 15.39
N LEU A 303 -20.80 2.52 14.46
CA LEU A 303 -21.22 1.12 14.58
C LEU A 303 -20.13 0.13 14.18
N THR A 304 -20.18 -1.06 14.77
CA THR A 304 -19.33 -2.19 14.39
C THR A 304 -19.97 -2.99 13.25
N PRO A 305 -19.19 -3.75 12.46
CA PRO A 305 -19.75 -4.61 11.41
C PRO A 305 -20.85 -5.56 11.92
N SER A 306 -20.71 -6.08 13.14
CA SER A 306 -21.67 -6.97 13.78
C SER A 306 -22.98 -6.24 14.13
N GLU A 307 -22.90 -5.01 14.62
CA GLU A 307 -24.07 -4.18 14.92
C GLU A 307 -24.85 -3.83 13.65
N ILE A 308 -24.14 -3.46 12.57
CA ILE A 308 -24.74 -3.17 11.26
C ILE A 308 -25.40 -4.44 10.69
N ALA A 309 -24.72 -5.59 10.77
CA ALA A 309 -25.26 -6.88 10.33
C ALA A 309 -26.58 -7.21 11.03
N ARG A 310 -26.65 -6.99 12.35
CA ARG A 310 -27.88 -7.19 13.14
C ARG A 310 -28.99 -6.23 12.72
N LYS A 311 -28.69 -4.93 12.55
CA LYS A 311 -29.70 -3.92 12.13
C LYS A 311 -30.26 -4.19 10.73
N LEU A 312 -29.42 -4.66 9.81
CA LEU A 312 -29.80 -4.92 8.42
C LEU A 312 -30.25 -6.37 8.14
N GLN A 313 -30.16 -7.26 9.12
CA GLN A 313 -30.41 -8.70 8.97
C GLN A 313 -29.55 -9.33 7.86
N LEU A 314 -28.27 -8.95 7.83
CA LEU A 314 -27.28 -9.44 6.87
C LEU A 314 -26.24 -10.33 7.54
N ARG A 315 -25.50 -11.09 6.73
CA ARG A 315 -24.36 -11.86 7.22
C ARG A 315 -23.15 -10.92 7.43
N PRO A 316 -22.32 -11.10 8.48
CA PRO A 316 -21.15 -10.25 8.72
C PRO A 316 -20.17 -10.11 7.53
N PRO A 317 -19.90 -11.16 6.72
CA PRO A 317 -19.07 -11.01 5.52
C PRO A 317 -19.65 -10.04 4.48
N THR A 318 -20.98 -10.02 4.32
CA THR A 318 -21.66 -9.10 3.40
C THR A 318 -21.49 -7.65 3.85
N VAL A 319 -21.65 -7.38 5.15
CA VAL A 319 -21.43 -6.04 5.71
C VAL A 319 -19.97 -5.62 5.58
N THR A 320 -19.03 -6.51 5.87
CA THR A 320 -17.59 -6.23 5.74
C THR A 320 -17.22 -5.88 4.30
N HIS A 321 -17.80 -6.58 3.32
CA HIS A 321 -17.62 -6.25 1.91
C HIS A 321 -18.17 -4.85 1.58
N HIS A 322 -19.39 -4.52 2.01
CA HIS A 322 -19.96 -3.19 1.80
C HIS A 322 -19.14 -2.06 2.47
N LEU A 323 -18.64 -2.28 3.70
CA LEU A 323 -17.79 -1.33 4.39
C LEU A 323 -16.44 -1.14 3.70
N SER A 324 -15.87 -2.21 3.12
CA SER A 324 -14.66 -2.12 2.30
C SER A 324 -14.87 -1.22 1.07
N GLU A 325 -15.99 -1.40 0.36
CA GLU A 325 -16.34 -0.57 -0.80
C GLU A 325 -16.56 0.91 -0.41
N LEU A 326 -17.27 1.16 0.69
CA LEU A 326 -17.46 2.50 1.23
C LEU A 326 -16.13 3.14 1.68
N ARG A 327 -15.23 2.34 2.26
CA ARG A 327 -13.91 2.82 2.72
C ARG A 327 -13.01 3.18 1.55
N LEU A 328 -13.01 2.37 0.49
CA LEU A 328 -12.30 2.66 -0.76
C LEU A 328 -12.87 3.90 -1.48
N ALA A 329 -14.15 4.20 -1.30
CA ALA A 329 -14.77 5.43 -1.79
C ALA A 329 -14.58 6.64 -0.87
N SER A 330 -13.80 6.50 0.22
CA SER A 330 -13.55 7.54 1.23
C SER A 330 -14.84 8.09 1.87
N LEU A 331 -15.90 7.27 1.95
CA LEU A 331 -17.23 7.64 2.49
C LEU A 331 -17.38 7.36 3.99
N VAL A 332 -16.53 6.50 4.54
CA VAL A 332 -16.54 6.11 5.95
C VAL A 332 -15.16 6.24 6.57
N GLU A 333 -15.13 6.52 7.87
CA GLU A 333 -13.93 6.40 8.69
C GLU A 333 -13.93 5.06 9.40
N LEU A 334 -12.75 4.51 9.63
CA LEU A 334 -12.51 3.33 10.43
C LEU A 334 -11.71 3.73 11.67
N SER A 335 -12.20 3.34 12.83
CA SER A 335 -11.47 3.40 14.09
C SER A 335 -11.32 2.01 14.69
N LEU A 336 -10.19 1.80 15.37
CA LEU A 336 -9.95 0.60 16.18
C LEU A 336 -10.05 1.04 17.64
N ASN A 337 -11.06 0.52 18.33
CA ASN A 337 -11.27 0.78 19.76
C ASN A 337 -11.25 -0.57 20.49
N GLN A 338 -10.24 -0.80 21.33
CA GLN A 338 -10.06 -2.08 22.06
C GLN A 338 -10.15 -3.31 21.14
N ASP A 339 -9.42 -3.29 20.02
CA ASP A 339 -9.42 -4.31 18.97
C ASP A 339 -10.74 -4.49 18.19
N GLU A 340 -11.77 -3.69 18.47
CA GLU A 340 -13.02 -3.72 17.71
C GLU A 340 -13.07 -2.60 16.65
N LYS A 341 -13.33 -3.00 15.40
CA LYS A 341 -13.49 -2.08 14.27
C LYS A 341 -14.82 -1.35 14.35
N ARG A 342 -14.76 -0.02 14.41
CA ARG A 342 -15.92 0.87 14.41
C ARG A 342 -15.88 1.79 13.19
N TYR A 343 -17.05 2.06 12.63
CA TYR A 343 -17.20 2.89 11.45
C TYR A 343 -18.06 4.11 11.73
N SER A 344 -17.82 5.20 11.01
CA SER A 344 -18.63 6.43 11.00
C SER A 344 -18.66 7.02 9.59
N VAL A 345 -19.63 7.88 9.29
CA VAL A 345 -19.72 8.56 7.97
C VAL A 345 -18.79 9.77 7.91
N ARG A 346 -18.05 9.91 6.80
CA ARG A 346 -17.33 11.14 6.43
C ARG A 346 -18.30 12.13 5.79
N LYS A 347 -19.02 12.92 6.59
CA LYS A 347 -20.07 13.83 6.09
C LYS A 347 -19.54 14.82 5.04
N GLN A 348 -18.36 15.38 5.24
CA GLN A 348 -17.71 16.31 4.31
C GLN A 348 -17.31 15.64 2.97
N ALA A 349 -17.06 14.32 2.96
CA ALA A 349 -16.74 13.59 1.74
C ALA A 349 -17.96 13.50 0.80
N LEU A 350 -19.18 13.45 1.35
CA LEU A 350 -20.41 13.43 0.54
C LEU A 350 -20.59 14.74 -0.24
N GLU A 351 -20.40 15.89 0.41
CA GLU A 351 -20.45 17.21 -0.25
C GLU A 351 -19.40 17.31 -1.35
N SER A 352 -18.18 16.83 -1.07
CA SER A 352 -17.08 16.80 -2.04
C SER A 352 -17.39 15.96 -3.28
N ILE A 353 -18.12 14.84 -3.14
CA ILE A 353 -18.48 13.98 -4.29
C ILE A 353 -19.40 14.71 -5.26
N PHE A 354 -20.42 15.41 -4.75
CA PHE A 354 -21.33 16.20 -5.62
C PHE A 354 -20.59 17.35 -6.27
N GLY A 355 -19.75 18.07 -5.52
CA GLY A 355 -18.89 19.13 -6.08
C GLY A 355 -17.95 18.62 -7.18
N ASN A 356 -17.34 17.45 -6.99
CA ASN A 356 -16.46 16.83 -7.98
C ASN A 356 -17.23 16.43 -9.25
N LEU A 357 -18.47 15.93 -9.11
CA LEU A 357 -19.32 15.60 -10.26
C LEU A 357 -19.70 16.86 -11.05
N GLU A 358 -20.12 17.94 -10.35
CA GLU A 358 -20.43 19.22 -11.00
C GLU A 358 -19.20 19.80 -11.70
N ALA A 359 -18.06 19.84 -11.02
CA ALA A 359 -16.81 20.32 -11.61
C ALA A 359 -16.40 19.50 -12.85
N PHE A 360 -16.52 18.17 -12.81
CA PHE A 360 -16.24 17.31 -13.95
C PHE A 360 -17.14 17.62 -15.15
N LEU A 361 -18.44 17.87 -14.94
CA LEU A 361 -19.39 18.19 -16.01
C LEU A 361 -19.25 19.63 -16.54
N GLN A 362 -18.75 20.55 -15.72
CA GLN A 362 -18.54 21.96 -16.09
C GLN A 362 -17.17 22.23 -16.70
N ASN A 363 -16.17 21.37 -16.42
CA ASN A 363 -14.86 21.46 -17.04
C ASN A 363 -14.97 21.13 -18.54
N ASN A 364 -14.81 22.15 -19.38
CA ASN A 364 -14.67 21.94 -20.82
C ASN A 364 -13.44 21.06 -21.08
N PRO A 365 -13.55 19.99 -21.90
CA PRO A 365 -12.38 19.21 -22.27
C PRO A 365 -11.34 20.15 -22.89
N GLN A 366 -10.12 20.16 -22.33
CA GLN A 366 -9.01 20.87 -22.96
C GLN A 366 -8.85 20.28 -24.36
N LYS A 367 -9.09 21.12 -25.37
CA LYS A 367 -9.07 20.76 -26.80
C LYS A 367 -7.68 20.36 -27.26
#